data_AF-A0A2E1TXG0-F1
#
_entry.id   AF-A0A2E1TXG0-F1
#
_cell.length_a   1.000
_cell.length_b   1.000
_cell.length_c   1.000
_cell.angle_alpha   90.00
_cell.angle_beta   90.00
_cell.angle_gamma   90.00
#
_symmetry.space_group_name_H-M   'P 1'
#
loop_
_entity.id
_entity.type
_entity.pdbx_description
1 polymer ?
#
loop_
_entity_poly.entity_id
_entity_poly.type
_entity_poly.pdbx_seq_one_letter_code
_entity_poly.pdbx_strand_id
1 'polypeptide(L)' 'EVVSLEIAGKTAVAQVRDKYLGMTFLDTLSFLEVDGNWTIYNKLFHVES' A
#
# COMPACT_ATOMS: atom_id res chain seq x y z
N GLU A 1 -1.05 10.02 -2.21
CA GLU A 1 -1.99 10.20 -1.08
C GLU A 1 -2.20 8.87 -0.38
N VAL A 2 -2.13 8.81 0.95
CA VAL A 2 -2.53 7.60 1.70
C VAL A 2 -4.02 7.67 1.95
N VAL A 3 -4.77 6.71 1.41
CA VAL A 3 -6.24 6.65 1.48
C VAL A 3 -6.69 5.97 2.77
N SER A 4 -6.01 4.89 3.16
CA SER A 4 -6.28 4.15 4.39
C SER A 4 -5.02 3.45 4.88
N LEU A 5 -4.99 3.16 6.18
CA LEU A 5 -3.97 2.35 6.82
C LEU A 5 -4.62 1.54 7.94
N GLU A 6 -4.45 0.22 7.89
CA GLU A 6 -4.85 -0.70 8.95
C GLU A 6 -3.63 -1.49 9.42
N ILE A 7 -3.44 -1.57 10.75
CA ILE A 7 -2.35 -2.33 11.38
C ILE A 7 -2.97 -3.40 12.27
N ALA A 8 -2.59 -4.65 12.05
CA ALA A 8 -3.00 -5.80 12.85
C ALA A 8 -1.75 -6.59 13.27
N GLY A 9 -1.28 -6.34 14.49
CA GLY A 9 -0.02 -6.92 15.00
C GLY A 9 1.17 -6.53 14.13
N LYS A 10 1.87 -7.53 13.59
CA LYS A 10 3.05 -7.35 12.71
C LYS A 10 2.71 -7.26 11.21
N THR A 11 1.43 -7.08 10.89
CA THR A 11 0.97 -6.93 9.51
C THR A 11 0.26 -5.60 9.36
N ALA A 12 0.29 -5.03 8.15
CA ALA A 12 -0.48 -3.86 7.82
C ALA A 12 -0.95 -3.89 6.37
N VAL A 13 -2.02 -3.19 6.08
CA VAL A 13 -2.47 -2.87 4.72
C VAL A 13 -2.61 -1.37 4.60
N ALA A 14 -2.03 -0.78 3.56
CA ALA A 14 -2.26 0.60 3.19
C ALA A 14 -2.86 0.66 1.79
N GLN A 15 -3.90 1.49 1.62
CA GLN A 15 -4.30 1.92 0.29
C GLN A 15 -3.65 3.26 -0.02
N VAL A 16 -3.03 3.37 -1.19
CA VAL A 16 -2.32 4.57 -1.62
C VAL A 16 -2.82 4.95 -3.01
N ARG A 17 -3.23 6.20 -3.17
CA ARG A 17 -3.54 6.77 -4.48
C ARG A 17 -2.34 7.57 -4.97
N ASP A 18 -1.84 7.26 -6.16
CA ASP A 18 -0.70 7.99 -6.75
C ASP A 18 -0.86 8.19 -8.26
N LYS A 19 -0.16 9.18 -8.80
CA LYS A 19 -0.10 9.46 -10.24
C LYS A 19 1.24 9.01 -10.80
N TYR A 20 1.19 8.09 -11.75
CA TYR A 20 2.38 7.58 -12.43
C TYR A 20 2.13 7.49 -13.93
N LEU A 21 3.07 8.01 -14.74
CA LEU A 21 2.97 8.04 -16.21
C LEU A 21 1.63 8.59 -16.74
N GLY A 22 1.09 9.63 -16.09
CA GLY A 22 -0.17 10.27 -16.48
C GLY A 22 -1.43 9.50 -16.09
N MET A 23 -1.30 8.34 -15.45
CA MET A 23 -2.42 7.54 -14.95
C MET A 23 -2.55 7.70 -13.43
N THR A 24 -3.77 7.52 -12.91
CA THR A 24 -4.02 7.46 -11.47
C THR A 24 -4.15 6.00 -11.06
N PHE A 25 -3.37 5.58 -10.07
CA PHE A 25 -3.39 4.23 -9.50
C PHE A 25 -3.92 4.26 -8.08
N LEU A 26 -4.77 3.30 -7.76
CA LEU A 26 -5.10 2.92 -6.40
C LEU A 26 -4.36 1.62 -6.06
N ASP A 27 -3.27 1.76 -5.33
CA ASP A 27 -2.43 0.66 -4.85
C ASP A 27 -2.97 0.11 -3.53
N THR A 28 -2.94 -1.21 -3.36
CA THR A 28 -3.08 -1.88 -2.06
C THR A 28 -1.74 -2.53 -1.72
N LEU A 29 -1.11 -2.01 -0.68
CA LEU A 29 0.21 -2.43 -0.20
C LEU A 29 0.04 -3.25 1.09
N SER A 30 0.46 -4.50 1.08
CA SER A 30 0.51 -5.34 2.28
C SER A 30 1.91 -5.31 2.85
N PHE A 31 2.03 -5.08 4.16
CA PHE A 31 3.28 -4.97 4.87
C PHE A 31 3.46 -6.07 5.91
N LEU A 32 4.72 -6.41 6.15
CA LEU A 32 5.16 -7.25 7.26
C LEU A 32 6.22 -6.49 8.06
N GLU A 33 6.10 -6.49 9.39
CA GLU A 33 7.12 -5.99 10.30
C GLU A 33 8.17 -7.08 10.56
N VAL A 34 9.41 -6.83 10.16
CA VAL A 34 10.57 -7.70 10.37
C VAL A 34 11.65 -6.88 11.05
N ASP A 35 12.14 -7.36 12.21
CA ASP A 35 13.20 -6.71 12.99
C ASP A 35 12.96 -5.21 13.25
N GLY A 36 11.72 -4.86 13.60
CA GLY A 36 11.30 -3.47 13.88
C GLY A 36 11.12 -2.60 12.64
N ASN A 37 11.20 -3.16 11.44
CA ASN A 37 11.06 -2.44 10.17
C ASN A 37 9.87 -2.96 9.36
N TRP A 38 9.05 -2.06 8.86
CA TRP A 38 7.96 -2.39 7.96
C TRP A 38 8.47 -2.56 6.53
N THR A 39 8.15 -3.70 5.92
CA THR A 39 8.56 -4.04 4.55
C THR A 39 7.32 -4.32 3.72
N ILE A 40 7.28 -3.83 2.47
CA ILE A 40 6.21 -4.18 1.53
C ILE A 40 6.40 -5.64 1.12
N TYR A 41 5.44 -6.48 1.48
CA TYR A 41 5.40 -7.90 1.13
C TYR A 41 4.65 -8.15 -0.19
N ASN A 42 3.61 -7.36 -0.46
CA ASN A 42 2.84 -7.46 -1.69
C ASN A 42 2.33 -6.08 -2.13
N LYS A 43 2.18 -5.90 -3.44
CA LYS A 43 1.51 -4.77 -4.06
C LYS A 43 0.53 -5.29 -5.12
N LEU A 44 -0.73 -4.89 -4.99
CA LEU A 44 -1.72 -4.93 -6.06
C LEU A 44 -2.12 -3.51 -6.43
N PHE A 45 -2.63 -3.31 -7.64
CA PHE A 45 -3.07 -2.00 -8.09
C PHE A 45 -4.31 -2.06 -8.98
N HIS A 46 -5.06 -0.97 -8.97
CA HIS A 46 -6.13 -0.68 -9.91
C HIS A 46 -5.83 0.67 -10.60
N VAL A 47 -6.02 0.74 -11.93
CA VAL A 47 -5.93 2.00 -12.66
C VAL A 47 -7.31 2.66 -12.64
N GLU A 48 -7.42 3.83 -12.01
CA GLU A 48 -8.66 4.58 -11.94
C GLU A 48 -8.95 5.24 -13.30
N SER A 49 -10.21 5.18 -13.72
CA SER A 49 -10.74 5.74 -14.98
C SER A 49 -10.96 7.26 -14.92
#